data_AF-Q93MI6-F1
#
_entry.id   AF-Q93MI6-F1
#
_cell.length_a   1.000
_cell.length_b   1.000
_cell.length_c   1.000
_cell.angle_alpha   90.00
_cell.angle_beta   90.00
_cell.angle_gamma   90.00
#
_symmetry.space_group_name_H-M   'P 1'
#
loop_
_entity.id
_entity.type
_entity.pdbx_description
1 polymer ?
#
loop_
_entity_poly.entity_id
_entity_poly.type
_entity_poly.pdbx_seq_one_letter_code
_entity_poly.pdbx_strand_id
1 'polypeptide(L)'
;HEYTLSNLRFAQAAEPDNPAIARRLAEVTAWRNAGSGSLPSELALERETNPFLRTGETSVKERVARRCGQPMLDPDQVFTELRAWKDNF
;
A
#
# COMPACT_ATOMS: atom_id res chain seq x y z
N HIS A 1 1.76 -17.03 -2.30
CA HIS A 1 1.53 -16.78 -0.86
C HIS A 1 0.45 -15.73 -0.69
N GLU A 2 -0.38 -15.87 0.33
CA GLU A 2 -1.57 -15.04 0.48
C GLU A 2 -1.29 -13.80 1.35
N TYR A 3 -0.34 -12.98 0.90
CA TYR A 3 0.10 -11.75 1.59
C TYR A 3 -0.81 -10.54 1.34
N THR A 4 -1.94 -10.72 0.64
CA THR A 4 -2.84 -9.62 0.25
C THR A 4 -3.30 -8.82 1.46
N LEU A 5 -3.70 -9.49 2.55
CA LEU A 5 -4.20 -8.80 3.75
C LEU A 5 -3.10 -8.02 4.48
N SER A 6 -1.90 -8.60 4.66
CA SER A 6 -0.78 -7.90 5.30
C SER A 6 -0.29 -6.73 4.45
N ASN A 7 -0.20 -6.92 3.12
CA ASN A 7 0.15 -5.87 2.19
C ASN A 7 -0.87 -4.72 2.21
N LEU A 8 -2.17 -5.01 2.31
CA LEU A 8 -3.22 -3.98 2.37
C LEU A 8 -3.23 -3.23 3.71
N ARG A 9 -2.89 -3.89 4.82
CA ARG A 9 -2.70 -3.19 6.11
C ARG A 9 -1.55 -2.20 6.03
N PHE A 10 -0.44 -2.59 5.42
CA PHE A 10 0.67 -1.68 5.16
C PHE A 10 0.25 -0.54 4.22
N ALA A 11 -0.48 -0.87 3.15
CA ALA A 11 -0.99 0.12 2.21
C ALA A 11 -1.89 1.15 2.90
N GLN A 12 -2.75 0.73 3.83
CA GLN A 12 -3.59 1.64 4.62
C GLN A 12 -2.77 2.52 5.57
N ALA A 13 -1.66 2.01 6.10
CA ALA A 13 -0.74 2.82 6.91
C ALA A 13 0.01 3.86 6.07
N ALA A 14 0.42 3.49 4.85
CA ALA A 14 1.11 4.34 3.88
C ALA A 14 0.18 5.40 3.26
N GLU A 15 -1.04 5.04 2.89
CA GLU A 15 -2.02 5.93 2.27
C GLU A 15 -3.37 5.84 3.02
N PRO A 16 -3.47 6.43 4.22
CA PRO A 16 -4.68 6.33 5.04
C PRO A 16 -5.91 6.97 4.40
N ASP A 17 -5.69 7.98 3.56
CA ASP A 17 -6.75 8.76 2.90
C ASP A 17 -7.15 8.18 1.53
N ASN A 18 -6.59 7.04 1.11
CA ASN A 18 -6.94 6.40 -0.15
C ASN A 18 -8.16 5.47 0.04
N PRO A 19 -9.34 5.84 -0.48
CA PRO A 19 -10.56 5.07 -0.28
C PRO A 19 -10.53 3.71 -1.00
N ALA A 20 -9.75 3.57 -2.08
CA ALA A 20 -9.61 2.30 -2.78
C ALA A 20 -8.91 1.25 -1.91
N ILE A 21 -7.89 1.67 -1.14
CA ILE A 21 -7.20 0.79 -0.19
C ILE A 21 -8.14 0.38 0.95
N ALA A 22 -8.87 1.32 1.54
CA ALA A 22 -9.81 1.04 2.62
C ALA A 22 -10.90 0.05 2.19
N ARG A 23 -11.49 0.26 1.01
CA ARG A 23 -12.49 -0.64 0.42
C ARG A 23 -11.91 -2.03 0.19
N ARG A 24 -10.75 -2.12 -0.46
CA ARG A 24 -10.09 -3.40 -0.76
C ARG A 24 -9.68 -4.13 0.51
N LEU A 25 -9.22 -3.43 1.54
CA LEU A 25 -8.91 -4.01 2.84
C LEU A 25 -10.15 -4.64 3.49
N ALA A 26 -11.30 -3.96 3.44
CA ALA A 26 -12.56 -4.50 3.94
C ALA A 26 -13.02 -5.75 3.16
N GLU A 27 -13.00 -5.68 1.82
CA GLU A 27 -13.36 -6.80 0.93
C GLU A 27 -12.47 -8.03 1.19
N VAL A 28 -11.15 -7.85 1.18
CA VAL A 28 -10.21 -8.95 1.42
C VAL A 28 -10.35 -9.48 2.84
N THR A 29 -10.57 -8.63 3.85
CA THR A 29 -10.82 -9.09 5.23
C THR A 29 -12.07 -9.98 5.30
N ALA A 30 -13.16 -9.59 4.62
CA ALA A 30 -14.38 -10.39 4.56
C ALA A 30 -14.15 -11.76 3.88
N TRP A 31 -13.47 -11.78 2.74
CA TRP A 31 -13.12 -13.03 2.04
C TRP A 31 -12.27 -13.95 2.90
N ARG A 32 -11.28 -13.39 3.60
CA ARG A 32 -10.40 -14.14 4.50
C ARG A 32 -11.16 -14.74 5.69
N ASN A 33 -12.07 -13.97 6.28
CA ASN A 33 -12.93 -14.46 7.36
C ASN A 33 -13.90 -15.56 6.87
N ALA A 34 -14.29 -15.52 5.59
CA ALA A 34 -15.09 -16.54 4.93
C ALA A 34 -14.26 -17.74 4.39
N GLY A 35 -12.95 -17.80 4.66
CA GLY A 35 -12.07 -18.87 4.19
C GLY A 35 -11.81 -18.85 2.67
N SER A 36 -12.14 -17.77 1.99
CA SER A 36 -11.97 -17.60 0.54
C SER A 36 -10.60 -17.00 0.20
N GLY A 37 -10.00 -17.49 -0.88
CA GLY A 37 -8.74 -16.97 -1.41
C GLY A 37 -8.90 -15.57 -2.00
N SER A 38 -7.94 -14.70 -1.75
CA SER A 38 -7.93 -13.30 -2.27
C SER A 38 -7.21 -13.13 -3.62
N LEU A 39 -6.98 -14.23 -4.33
CA LEU A 39 -6.25 -14.28 -5.60
C LEU A 39 -7.08 -15.03 -6.66
N PRO A 40 -6.97 -14.63 -7.94
CA PRO A 40 -6.13 -13.56 -8.51
C PRO A 40 -6.68 -12.14 -8.24
N SER A 41 -5.80 -11.12 -8.33
CA SER A 41 -6.19 -9.70 -8.34
C SER A 41 -5.99 -9.08 -9.72
N GLU A 42 -6.76 -8.04 -10.02
CA GLU A 42 -6.63 -7.29 -11.26
C GLU A 42 -5.47 -6.28 -11.17
N LEU A 43 -4.70 -6.13 -12.25
CA LEU A 43 -3.58 -5.17 -12.29
C LEU A 43 -4.05 -3.72 -12.10
N ALA A 44 -5.26 -3.39 -12.59
CA ALA A 44 -5.87 -2.07 -12.37
C ALA A 44 -6.03 -1.78 -10.87
N LEU A 45 -6.54 -2.76 -10.13
CA LEU A 45 -6.71 -2.67 -8.69
C LEU A 45 -5.37 -2.56 -7.94
N GLU A 46 -4.33 -3.28 -8.40
CA GLU A 46 -2.98 -3.12 -7.84
C GLU A 46 -2.44 -1.70 -8.03
N ARG A 47 -2.67 -1.04 -9.18
CA ARG A 47 -2.22 0.34 -9.41
C ARG A 47 -2.92 1.37 -8.52
N GLU A 48 -4.13 1.07 -8.07
CA GLU A 48 -4.91 1.93 -7.17
C GLU A 48 -4.58 1.72 -5.69
N THR A 49 -4.17 0.51 -5.30
CA THR A 49 -4.04 0.14 -3.88
C THR A 49 -2.65 -0.28 -3.44
N ASN A 50 -1.69 -0.45 -4.36
CA ASN A 50 -0.33 -0.90 -4.03
C ASN A 50 0.62 0.31 -3.93
N PRO A 51 1.13 0.66 -2.73
CA PRO A 51 2.02 1.81 -2.56
C PRO A 51 3.30 1.73 -3.41
N PHE A 52 3.79 0.52 -3.69
CA PHE A 52 4.99 0.30 -4.49
C PHE A 52 4.79 0.63 -5.97
N LEU A 53 3.55 0.59 -6.47
CA LEU A 53 3.19 1.01 -7.82
C LEU A 53 2.78 2.49 -7.89
N ARG A 54 2.68 3.14 -6.73
CA ARG A 54 2.21 4.52 -6.55
C ARG A 54 3.31 5.47 -6.08
N THR A 55 4.58 5.08 -6.20
CA THR A 55 5.74 5.91 -5.79
C THR A 55 5.84 7.23 -6.55
N GLY A 56 5.20 7.33 -7.71
CA GLY A 56 5.08 8.57 -8.48
C GLY A 56 4.03 9.56 -7.95
N GLU A 57 3.07 9.09 -7.15
CA GLU A 57 1.94 9.87 -6.66
C GLU A 57 2.36 10.85 -5.57
N THR A 58 1.82 12.08 -5.63
CA THR A 58 2.14 13.13 -4.65
C THR A 58 1.75 12.71 -3.23
N SER A 59 0.62 12.01 -3.05
CA SER A 59 0.18 11.50 -1.74
C SER A 59 1.22 10.60 -1.08
N VAL A 60 1.78 9.65 -1.86
CA VAL A 60 2.78 8.69 -1.39
C VAL A 60 4.10 9.39 -1.13
N LYS A 61 4.55 10.24 -2.05
CA LYS A 61 5.76 11.05 -1.90
C LYS A 61 5.73 11.89 -0.61
N GLU A 62 4.67 12.64 -0.39
CA GLU A 62 4.52 13.48 0.79
C GLU A 62 4.47 12.66 2.07
N ARG A 63 3.76 11.52 2.08
CA ARG A 63 3.71 10.65 3.25
C ARG A 63 5.09 10.18 3.65
N VAL A 64 5.84 9.65 2.68
CA VAL A 64 7.16 9.06 2.92
C VAL A 64 8.16 10.16 3.28
N ALA A 65 8.12 11.30 2.57
CA ALA A 65 8.94 12.47 2.89
C ALA A 65 8.70 12.96 4.32
N ARG A 66 7.44 13.11 4.75
CA ARG A 66 7.08 13.48 6.13
C ARG A 66 7.58 12.46 7.15
N ARG A 67 7.50 11.16 6.84
CA ARG A 67 7.98 10.08 7.72
C ARG A 67 9.50 10.12 7.90
N CYS A 68 10.24 10.41 6.84
CA CYS A 68 11.71 10.43 6.83
C CYS A 68 12.28 11.81 7.19
N GLY A 69 11.43 12.81 7.48
CA GLY A 69 11.86 14.18 7.78
C GLY A 69 12.50 14.90 6.59
N GLN A 70 12.18 14.48 5.36
CA GLN A 70 12.72 15.04 4.12
C GLN A 70 11.69 15.98 3.46
N PRO A 71 12.12 17.05 2.77
CA PRO A 71 11.21 17.99 2.13
C PRO A 71 10.59 17.42 0.84
N MET A 72 11.35 16.62 0.09
CA MET A 72 10.90 15.93 -1.13
C MET A 72 11.79 14.72 -1.39
N LEU A 73 11.21 13.68 -1.98
CA LEU A 73 11.92 12.45 -2.35
C LEU A 73 11.66 12.13 -3.83
N ASP A 74 12.69 11.68 -4.52
CA ASP A 74 12.54 11.11 -5.86
C ASP A 74 11.79 9.77 -5.79
N PRO A 75 11.10 9.33 -6.86
CA PRO A 75 10.34 8.07 -6.87
C PRO A 75 11.14 6.85 -6.40
N ASP A 76 12.44 6.78 -6.75
CA ASP A 76 13.33 5.68 -6.36
C ASP A 76 13.65 5.70 -4.86
N GLN A 77 13.80 6.90 -4.29
CA GLN A 77 14.00 7.09 -2.85
C GLN A 77 12.72 6.75 -2.10
N VAL A 78 11.56 7.17 -2.61
CA VAL A 78 10.25 6.80 -2.06
C VAL A 78 10.06 5.28 -2.04
N PHE A 79 10.45 4.58 -3.11
CA PHE A 79 10.38 3.12 -3.16
C PHE A 79 11.27 2.49 -2.08
N THR A 80 12.51 2.97 -1.94
CA THR A 80 13.48 2.46 -0.97
C THR A 80 12.96 2.61 0.46
N GLU A 81 12.46 3.80 0.80
CA GLU A 81 11.90 4.11 2.12
C GLU A 81 10.61 3.33 2.39
N LEU A 82 9.73 3.16 1.40
CA LEU A 82 8.55 2.30 1.52
C LEU A 82 8.92 0.85 1.76
N ARG A 83 9.98 0.35 1.12
CA ARG A 83 10.45 -1.02 1.30
C ARG A 83 10.99 -1.21 2.71
N ALA A 84 11.87 -0.31 3.16
CA ALA A 84 12.42 -0.30 4.51
C ALA A 84 11.32 -0.18 5.58
N TRP A 85 10.30 0.64 5.32
CA TRP A 85 9.15 0.74 6.22
C TRP A 85 8.38 -0.58 6.26
N LYS A 86 8.04 -1.18 5.12
CA LYS A 86 7.32 -2.46 5.08
C LYS A 86 8.08 -3.59 5.77
N ASP A 87 9.41 -3.62 5.66
CA ASP A 87 10.22 -4.67 6.28
C ASP A 87 10.21 -4.59 7.82
N ASN A 88 9.83 -3.44 8.39
CA ASN A 88 9.68 -3.21 9.83
C ASN A 88 8.22 -3.07 10.29
N PHE A 89 7.24 -3.43 9.46
CA PHE A 89 5.79 -3.31 9.73
C PHE A 89 5.13 -4.67 9.99
#